data_AF-A0A1F4YD38-F1
#
_entry.id   AF-A0A1F4YD38-F1
#
_cell.length_a   1.000
_cell.length_b   1.000
_cell.length_c   1.000
_cell.angle_alpha   90.00
_cell.angle_beta   90.00
_cell.angle_gamma   90.00
#
_symmetry.space_group_name_H-M   'P 1'
#
loop_
_entity.id
_entity.type
_entity.pdbx_description
1 polymer ?
#
loop_
_entity_poly.entity_id
_entity_poly.type
_entity_poly.pdbx_seq_one_letter_code
_entity_poly.pdbx_strand_id
1 'polypeptide(L)'
;MKELKKYLVAGLLTICFLSSAQAQDYRGDVNLNGFEFEIGDWVKLYYYLLGQETITSAALQETDINYDDKPASMADFVFFLRVIFGSWPPVAGPVYPVLFNPYDLLAGQFQNANPGDVVNFPIHFRNFQSAGALSFNVRFDPNQVSLLDIDTVSSRLSFWDRQGDLNFVQGAGQLFMFAFCEQCMDVSDVYSKVVPPGQGMVLNLKFQVSGSAPVNTLLPIEFITEENLGHYNAYANTQDPSRLIIPSVFSAGIYTGTPAAGDVYTDGKLNVIDIVYLANYVFKGFLAPNPYGLGDLDSSGKITLVDVMLLVNQIY
;
A
#
# COMPACT_ATOMS: atom_id res chain seq x y z
N MET A 1 -19.97 -37.16 -12.14
CA MET A 1 -20.66 -37.61 -10.91
C MET A 1 -20.40 -39.06 -10.48
N LYS A 2 -19.43 -39.79 -11.08
CA LYS A 2 -19.06 -41.17 -10.67
C LYS A 2 -17.62 -41.33 -10.12
N GLU A 3 -16.85 -40.25 -10.03
CA GLU A 3 -15.45 -40.27 -9.54
C GLU A 3 -15.25 -39.54 -8.20
N LEU A 4 -16.33 -39.16 -7.49
CA LEU A 4 -16.23 -38.47 -6.19
C LEU A 4 -16.40 -39.39 -4.96
N LYS A 5 -16.49 -40.71 -5.14
CA LYS A 5 -16.75 -41.69 -4.06
C LYS A 5 -15.50 -42.41 -3.55
N LYS A 6 -14.32 -42.18 -4.14
CA LYS A 6 -13.09 -42.91 -3.77
C LYS A 6 -12.30 -42.30 -2.61
N TYR A 7 -12.59 -41.06 -2.21
CA TYR A 7 -11.82 -40.35 -1.17
C TYR A 7 -12.48 -40.30 0.22
N LEU A 8 -13.65 -40.93 0.39
CA LEU A 8 -14.46 -40.78 1.63
C LEU A 8 -14.38 -41.97 2.61
N VAL A 9 -13.55 -43.00 2.37
CA VAL A 9 -13.59 -44.25 3.17
C VAL A 9 -12.24 -44.67 3.79
N ALA A 10 -11.18 -43.85 3.71
CA ALA A 10 -9.85 -44.22 4.25
C ALA A 10 -9.42 -43.43 5.51
N GLY A 11 -10.34 -42.73 6.19
CA GLY A 11 -10.01 -41.81 7.29
C GLY A 11 -10.68 -42.10 8.63
N LEU A 12 -11.03 -43.36 8.93
CA LEU A 12 -11.69 -43.72 10.19
C LEU A 12 -11.03 -44.96 10.80
N LEU A 13 -9.84 -44.79 11.40
CA LEU A 13 -9.46 -45.55 12.59
C LEU A 13 -8.18 -45.01 13.23
N THR A 14 -8.26 -44.79 14.55
CA THR A 14 -7.16 -44.66 15.51
C THR A 14 -6.57 -43.27 15.74
N ILE A 15 -7.19 -42.48 16.64
CA ILE A 15 -6.45 -41.69 17.64
C ILE A 15 -7.21 -41.79 18.97
N CYS A 16 -6.63 -42.50 19.94
CA CYS A 16 -7.07 -42.52 21.33
C CYS A 16 -5.90 -42.01 22.18
N PHE A 17 -6.18 -40.95 22.94
CA PHE A 17 -5.47 -40.43 24.11
C PHE A 17 -3.97 -40.12 24.00
N LEU A 18 -3.67 -38.82 23.88
CA LEU A 18 -2.83 -38.04 24.81
C LEU A 18 -2.60 -36.66 24.18
N SER A 19 -3.30 -35.62 24.63
CA SER A 19 -2.77 -34.26 24.55
C SER A 19 -3.43 -33.40 25.62
N SER A 20 -2.60 -32.59 26.30
CA SER A 20 -3.05 -31.36 26.95
C SER A 20 -4.08 -30.67 26.07
N ALA A 21 -5.12 -30.05 26.64
CA ALA A 21 -6.02 -29.19 25.89
C ALA A 21 -5.18 -28.12 25.15
N GLN A 22 -4.72 -28.43 23.95
CA GLN A 22 -4.21 -27.45 23.02
C GLN A 22 -5.41 -26.58 22.76
N ALA A 23 -5.28 -25.29 23.09
CA ALA A 23 -6.27 -24.31 22.69
C ALA A 23 -6.56 -24.60 21.22
N GLN A 24 -7.83 -24.90 20.92
CA GLN A 24 -8.26 -25.12 19.56
C GLN A 24 -7.94 -23.85 18.79
N ASP A 25 -7.13 -23.97 17.75
CA ASP A 25 -6.74 -22.87 16.89
C ASP A 25 -7.89 -22.60 15.93
N TYR A 26 -8.57 -21.47 16.08
CA TYR A 26 -9.75 -21.09 15.30
C TYR A 26 -9.40 -20.11 14.17
N ARG A 27 -8.12 -20.02 13.78
CA ARG A 27 -7.67 -19.08 12.76
C ARG A 27 -8.44 -19.31 11.47
N GLY A 28 -8.87 -18.22 10.88
CA GLY A 28 -9.76 -18.24 9.73
C GLY A 28 -11.26 -18.26 10.10
N ASP A 29 -11.67 -18.46 11.35
CA ASP A 29 -13.07 -18.27 11.82
C ASP A 29 -13.28 -16.82 12.31
N VAL A 30 -13.16 -15.87 11.38
CA VAL A 30 -13.24 -14.42 11.66
C VAL A 30 -14.63 -14.03 12.19
N ASN A 31 -15.69 -14.77 11.85
CA ASN A 31 -17.04 -14.47 12.31
C ASN A 31 -17.46 -15.24 13.58
N LEU A 32 -16.60 -16.13 14.09
CA LEU A 32 -16.74 -16.88 15.35
C LEU A 32 -17.95 -17.81 15.37
N ASN A 33 -18.25 -18.48 14.25
CA ASN A 33 -19.36 -19.43 14.14
C ASN A 33 -18.94 -20.91 14.24
N GLY A 34 -17.65 -21.17 14.43
CA GLY A 34 -17.07 -22.51 14.55
C GLY A 34 -16.71 -23.17 13.23
N PHE A 35 -16.79 -22.45 12.10
CA PHE A 35 -16.36 -22.94 10.79
C PHE A 35 -15.18 -22.11 10.30
N GLU A 36 -13.98 -22.69 10.35
CA GLU A 36 -12.79 -22.02 9.85
C GLU A 36 -12.77 -21.96 8.32
N PHE A 37 -12.20 -20.87 7.81
CA PHE A 37 -11.90 -20.65 6.41
C PHE A 37 -13.12 -20.61 5.48
N GLU A 38 -14.27 -20.13 5.93
CA GLU A 38 -15.42 -19.96 5.05
C GLU A 38 -15.41 -18.61 4.32
N ILE A 39 -16.21 -18.53 3.25
CA ILE A 39 -16.38 -17.28 2.48
C ILE A 39 -16.92 -16.17 3.39
N GLY A 40 -17.77 -16.49 4.38
CA GLY A 40 -18.32 -15.53 5.34
C GLY A 40 -17.23 -14.82 6.16
N ASP A 41 -16.23 -15.56 6.62
CA ASP A 41 -15.09 -15.02 7.36
C ASP A 41 -14.21 -14.10 6.50
N TRP A 42 -13.93 -14.53 5.27
CA TRP A 42 -13.14 -13.73 4.35
C TRP A 42 -13.86 -12.41 4.00
N VAL A 43 -15.17 -12.47 3.75
CA VAL A 43 -16.00 -11.28 3.51
C VAL A 43 -16.00 -10.35 4.73
N LYS A 44 -16.04 -10.90 5.95
CA LYS A 44 -15.95 -10.12 7.18
C LYS A 44 -14.59 -9.43 7.33
N LEU A 45 -13.50 -10.15 7.08
CA LEU A 45 -12.15 -9.57 7.06
C LEU A 45 -12.04 -8.47 6.00
N TYR A 46 -12.58 -8.69 4.80
CA TYR A 46 -12.63 -7.69 3.73
C TYR A 46 -13.31 -6.39 4.18
N TYR A 47 -14.52 -6.47 4.76
CA TYR A 47 -15.24 -5.29 5.23
C TYR A 47 -14.56 -4.63 6.43
N TYR A 48 -13.90 -5.40 7.31
CA TYR A 48 -13.06 -4.85 8.36
C TYR A 48 -11.89 -4.04 7.79
N LEU A 49 -11.18 -4.58 6.79
CA LEU A 49 -10.07 -3.88 6.14
C LEU A 49 -10.52 -2.58 5.45
N LEU A 50 -11.75 -2.54 4.94
CA LEU A 50 -12.36 -1.32 4.40
C LEU A 50 -12.90 -0.36 5.48
N GLY A 51 -12.78 -0.70 6.77
CA GLY A 51 -13.36 0.10 7.85
C GLY A 51 -14.89 0.17 7.82
N GLN A 52 -15.55 -0.76 7.12
CA GLN A 52 -17.01 -0.84 7.00
C GLN A 52 -17.64 -1.76 8.04
N GLU A 53 -16.84 -2.64 8.65
CA GLU A 53 -17.27 -3.53 9.72
C GLU A 53 -16.30 -3.46 10.90
N THR A 54 -16.81 -3.73 12.10
CA THR A 54 -15.98 -3.92 13.30
C THR A 54 -15.94 -5.39 13.65
N ILE A 55 -14.76 -5.87 14.06
CA ILE A 55 -14.60 -7.24 14.59
C ILE A 55 -14.19 -7.16 16.06
N THR A 56 -14.60 -8.15 16.84
CA THR A 56 -14.26 -8.22 18.26
C THR A 56 -12.77 -8.50 18.43
N SER A 57 -12.19 -8.22 19.59
CA SER A 57 -10.77 -8.54 19.84
C SER A 57 -10.45 -10.03 19.73
N ALA A 58 -11.44 -10.90 19.99
CA ALA A 58 -11.30 -12.34 19.77
C ALA A 58 -11.27 -12.67 18.27
N ALA A 59 -12.24 -12.17 17.49
CA ALA A 59 -12.27 -12.33 16.04
C ALA A 59 -11.01 -11.79 15.35
N LEU A 60 -10.47 -10.67 15.85
CA LEU A 60 -9.23 -10.09 15.35
C LEU A 60 -8.04 -11.02 15.58
N GLN A 61 -8.00 -11.89 16.59
CA GLN A 61 -6.90 -12.84 16.74
C GLN A 61 -6.98 -13.95 15.68
N GLU A 62 -8.20 -14.33 15.29
CA GLU A 62 -8.43 -15.36 14.27
C GLU A 62 -8.12 -14.87 12.85
N THR A 63 -7.85 -13.57 12.65
CA THR A 63 -7.44 -13.03 11.35
C THR A 63 -5.94 -13.11 11.10
N ASP A 64 -5.11 -13.58 12.04
CA ASP A 64 -3.67 -13.88 11.83
C ASP A 64 -3.51 -15.28 11.20
N ILE A 65 -3.89 -15.39 9.94
CA ILE A 65 -4.07 -16.66 9.22
C ILE A 65 -2.74 -17.20 8.73
N ASN A 66 -1.78 -16.31 8.46
CA ASN A 66 -0.42 -16.68 8.06
C ASN A 66 0.55 -16.86 9.24
N TYR A 67 0.09 -16.69 10.49
CA TYR A 67 0.90 -16.82 11.71
C TYR A 67 2.14 -15.90 11.74
N ASP A 68 1.96 -14.61 11.45
CA ASP A 68 3.03 -13.61 11.51
C ASP A 68 2.89 -12.61 12.69
N ASP A 69 1.94 -12.88 13.59
CA ASP A 69 1.56 -12.02 14.72
C ASP A 69 1.07 -10.62 14.27
N LYS A 70 0.59 -10.48 13.03
CA LYS A 70 -0.06 -9.26 12.50
C LYS A 70 -1.49 -9.55 12.06
N PRO A 71 -2.44 -9.60 13.00
CA PRO A 71 -3.82 -9.86 12.65
C PRO A 71 -4.38 -8.83 11.67
N ALA A 72 -5.23 -9.30 10.75
CA ALA A 72 -5.93 -8.50 9.77
C ALA A 72 -4.97 -7.67 8.90
N SER A 73 -3.87 -8.29 8.48
CA SER A 73 -2.97 -7.70 7.51
C SER A 73 -3.40 -7.99 6.08
N MET A 74 -2.76 -7.30 5.14
CA MET A 74 -2.89 -7.61 3.71
C MET A 74 -2.44 -9.05 3.40
N ALA A 75 -1.41 -9.55 4.09
CA ALA A 75 -0.92 -10.89 3.86
C ALA A 75 -1.94 -11.93 4.33
N ASP A 76 -2.58 -11.72 5.48
CA ASP A 76 -3.67 -12.59 5.95
C ASP A 76 -4.80 -12.65 4.96
N PHE A 77 -5.27 -11.50 4.48
CA PHE A 77 -6.37 -11.44 3.52
C PHE A 77 -6.07 -12.23 2.23
N VAL A 78 -4.87 -12.05 1.69
CA VAL A 78 -4.43 -12.71 0.46
C VAL A 78 -4.18 -14.19 0.70
N PHE A 79 -3.59 -14.56 1.84
CA PHE A 79 -3.35 -15.94 2.24
C PHE A 79 -4.65 -16.69 2.49
N PHE A 80 -5.62 -16.05 3.15
CA PHE A 80 -6.96 -16.57 3.37
C PHE A 80 -7.62 -16.95 2.05
N LEU A 81 -7.63 -16.04 1.09
CA LEU A 81 -8.21 -16.30 -0.23
C LEU A 81 -7.62 -17.56 -0.88
N ARG A 82 -6.30 -17.77 -0.72
CA ARG A 82 -5.62 -18.97 -1.26
C ARG A 82 -6.01 -20.27 -0.57
N VAL A 83 -6.26 -20.22 0.74
CA VAL A 83 -6.76 -21.36 1.52
C VAL A 83 -8.16 -21.73 1.06
N ILE A 84 -9.06 -20.75 0.91
CA ILE A 84 -10.43 -20.96 0.42
C ILE A 84 -10.41 -21.64 -0.95
N PHE A 85 -9.54 -21.18 -1.86
CA PHE A 85 -9.43 -21.77 -3.20
C PHE A 85 -8.62 -23.07 -3.26
N GLY A 86 -8.08 -23.54 -2.13
CA GLY A 86 -7.29 -24.78 -2.07
C GLY A 86 -5.94 -24.70 -2.79
N SER A 87 -5.48 -23.50 -3.14
CA SER A 87 -4.16 -23.29 -3.75
C SER A 87 -3.02 -23.38 -2.73
N TRP A 88 -3.35 -23.20 -1.45
CA TRP A 88 -2.44 -23.33 -0.31
C TRP A 88 -3.17 -24.05 0.85
N PRO A 89 -2.48 -24.90 1.62
CA PRO A 89 -3.06 -25.48 2.83
C PRO A 89 -3.11 -24.44 3.97
N PRO A 90 -4.06 -24.57 4.93
CA PRO A 90 -3.96 -23.90 6.21
C PRO A 90 -2.59 -24.14 6.85
N VAL A 91 -2.09 -23.13 7.54
CA VAL A 91 -0.80 -23.21 8.22
C VAL A 91 -0.98 -23.82 9.60
N ALA A 92 -0.02 -24.65 10.04
CA ALA A 92 0.01 -25.22 11.39
C ALA A 92 1.12 -24.62 12.29
N GLY A 93 1.45 -23.33 12.15
CA GLY A 93 2.50 -22.68 12.95
C GLY A 93 3.16 -21.46 12.27
N PRO A 94 4.04 -20.73 12.97
CA PRO A 94 4.64 -19.49 12.47
C PRO A 94 5.41 -19.70 11.16
N VAL A 95 5.02 -18.95 10.12
CA VAL A 95 5.54 -19.18 8.76
C VAL A 95 6.72 -18.27 8.47
N TYR A 96 6.56 -16.95 8.59
CA TYR A 96 7.66 -16.00 8.40
C TYR A 96 7.36 -14.66 9.10
N PRO A 97 8.39 -13.93 9.56
CA PRO A 97 8.21 -12.59 10.08
C PRO A 97 7.88 -11.59 8.95
N VAL A 98 7.15 -10.53 9.30
CA VAL A 98 6.99 -9.32 8.48
C VAL A 98 8.34 -8.83 7.98
N LEU A 99 8.46 -8.63 6.67
CA LEU A 99 9.67 -8.10 6.06
C LEU A 99 9.53 -6.60 5.81
N PHE A 100 10.21 -5.80 6.63
CA PHE A 100 10.49 -4.42 6.24
C PHE A 100 11.53 -4.43 5.12
N ASN A 101 11.15 -3.94 3.94
CA ASN A 101 12.08 -3.81 2.83
C ASN A 101 12.37 -2.33 2.57
N PRO A 102 13.53 -1.80 3.05
CA PRO A 102 13.86 -0.38 2.89
C PRO A 102 14.07 0.02 1.42
N TYR A 103 14.22 -0.94 0.51
CA TYR A 103 14.37 -0.67 -0.91
C TYR A 103 13.03 -0.46 -1.62
N ASP A 104 11.94 -1.02 -1.09
CA ASP A 104 10.60 -0.75 -1.59
C ASP A 104 10.12 0.61 -1.07
N LEU A 105 9.32 1.30 -1.88
CA LEU A 105 8.94 2.68 -1.62
C LEU A 105 7.51 2.95 -2.10
N LEU A 106 6.69 3.51 -1.21
CA LEU A 106 5.49 4.25 -1.56
C LEU A 106 5.77 5.73 -1.36
N ALA A 107 5.63 6.53 -2.42
CA ALA A 107 6.01 7.94 -2.38
C ALA A 107 4.98 8.83 -3.07
N GLY A 108 4.58 9.90 -2.39
CA GLY A 108 3.95 11.05 -3.05
C GLY A 108 5.01 11.88 -3.76
N GLN A 109 4.61 12.63 -4.78
CA GLN A 109 5.48 13.60 -5.44
C GLN A 109 5.05 15.02 -5.09
N PHE A 110 6.01 15.87 -4.71
CA PHE A 110 5.72 17.29 -4.48
C PHE A 110 5.09 17.95 -5.70
N GLN A 111 4.12 18.81 -5.43
CA GLN A 111 3.43 19.59 -6.45
C GLN A 111 3.49 21.06 -6.10
N ASN A 112 3.34 21.89 -7.12
CA ASN A 112 3.17 23.33 -6.98
C ASN A 112 1.81 23.73 -7.57
N ALA A 113 1.02 24.50 -6.83
CA ALA A 113 -0.29 24.98 -7.25
C ALA A 113 -0.70 26.24 -6.49
N ASN A 114 -1.37 27.20 -7.12
CA ASN A 114 -1.91 28.36 -6.41
C ASN A 114 -3.21 28.01 -5.66
N PRO A 115 -3.59 28.78 -4.63
CA PRO A 115 -4.93 28.69 -4.06
C PRO A 115 -6.02 28.78 -5.14
N GLY A 116 -6.92 27.80 -5.18
CA GLY A 116 -7.96 27.70 -6.21
C GLY A 116 -7.61 26.82 -7.42
N ASP A 117 -6.36 26.39 -7.58
CA ASP A 117 -5.96 25.49 -8.66
C ASP A 117 -6.39 24.02 -8.39
N VAL A 118 -6.58 23.26 -9.47
CA VAL A 118 -6.67 21.80 -9.43
C VAL A 118 -5.31 21.21 -9.77
N VAL A 119 -4.83 20.29 -8.96
CA VAL A 119 -3.49 19.71 -9.06
C VAL A 119 -3.53 18.19 -9.09
N ASN A 120 -2.68 17.59 -9.91
CA ASN A 120 -2.45 16.16 -9.98
C ASN A 120 -1.37 15.78 -8.96
N PHE A 121 -1.67 14.88 -8.03
CA PHE A 121 -0.75 14.38 -7.02
C PHE A 121 -0.50 12.88 -7.28
N PRO A 122 0.59 12.54 -8.00
CA PRO A 122 0.90 11.17 -8.33
C PRO A 122 1.52 10.45 -7.13
N ILE A 123 0.99 9.27 -6.83
CA ILE A 123 1.57 8.30 -5.90
C ILE A 123 2.36 7.28 -6.73
N HIS A 124 3.63 7.13 -6.37
CA HIS A 124 4.55 6.19 -6.98
C HIS A 124 4.77 5.00 -6.05
N PHE A 125 4.94 3.84 -6.67
CA PHE A 125 5.34 2.62 -6.00
C PHE A 125 6.60 2.08 -6.64
N ARG A 126 7.54 1.65 -5.82
CA ARG A 126 8.71 0.86 -6.19
C ARG A 126 8.69 -0.43 -5.37
N ASN A 127 8.77 -1.55 -6.06
CA ASN A 127 8.73 -2.88 -5.46
C ASN A 127 9.73 -3.80 -6.15
N PHE A 128 10.46 -4.57 -5.35
CA PHE A 128 11.40 -5.58 -5.83
C PHE A 128 10.73 -6.92 -6.14
N GLN A 129 9.61 -7.20 -5.47
CA GLN A 129 8.82 -8.41 -5.68
C GLN A 129 7.44 -8.05 -6.22
N SER A 130 6.81 -8.96 -6.97
CA SER A 130 5.47 -8.72 -7.49
C SER A 130 4.48 -8.53 -6.34
N ALA A 131 3.59 -7.53 -6.47
CA ALA A 131 2.52 -7.28 -5.50
C ALA A 131 1.19 -7.87 -6.00
N GLY A 132 0.61 -8.78 -5.22
CA GLY A 132 -0.69 -9.39 -5.49
C GLY A 132 -1.86 -8.60 -4.91
N ALA A 133 -1.56 -7.82 -3.88
CA ALA A 133 -2.44 -6.82 -3.31
C ALA A 133 -1.59 -5.67 -2.76
N LEU A 134 -2.15 -4.46 -2.70
CA LEU A 134 -1.49 -3.24 -2.27
C LEU A 134 -2.48 -2.38 -1.47
N SER A 135 -2.05 -1.87 -0.33
CA SER A 135 -2.80 -0.85 0.41
C SER A 135 -1.92 0.33 0.79
N PHE A 136 -2.55 1.50 0.89
CA PHE A 136 -1.96 2.66 1.55
C PHE A 136 -3.05 3.55 2.09
N ASN A 137 -2.67 4.42 3.02
CA ASN A 137 -3.57 5.37 3.63
C ASN A 137 -2.91 6.74 3.68
N VAL A 138 -3.55 7.75 3.08
CA VAL A 138 -3.05 9.13 3.07
C VAL A 138 -4.00 10.06 3.82
N ARG A 139 -3.41 11.01 4.54
CA ARG A 139 -4.09 12.08 5.28
C ARG A 139 -3.75 13.44 4.70
N PHE A 140 -4.72 14.34 4.69
CA PHE A 140 -4.60 15.73 4.25
C PHE A 140 -5.58 16.62 5.03
N ASP A 141 -5.36 17.95 5.06
CA ASP A 141 -6.31 18.88 5.69
C ASP A 141 -7.48 19.18 4.74
N PRO A 142 -8.72 18.72 5.03
CA PRO A 142 -9.85 18.90 4.15
C PRO A 142 -10.31 20.37 4.02
N ASN A 143 -9.84 21.27 4.90
CA ASN A 143 -10.10 22.70 4.79
C ASN A 143 -9.17 23.39 3.79
N GLN A 144 -8.04 22.75 3.46
CA GLN A 144 -7.00 23.31 2.59
C GLN A 144 -7.01 22.65 1.22
N VAL A 145 -7.27 21.34 1.15
CA VAL A 145 -7.37 20.58 -0.10
C VAL A 145 -8.54 19.62 -0.07
N SER A 146 -9.25 19.46 -1.19
CA SER A 146 -10.30 18.46 -1.34
C SER A 146 -9.99 17.51 -2.48
N LEU A 147 -10.14 16.21 -2.23
CA LEU A 147 -9.98 15.18 -3.25
C LEU A 147 -11.18 15.24 -4.20
N LEU A 148 -10.92 15.54 -5.48
CA LEU A 148 -11.94 15.63 -6.53
C LEU A 148 -12.14 14.30 -7.26
N ASP A 149 -11.02 13.63 -7.58
CA ASP A 149 -11.02 12.48 -8.49
C ASP A 149 -9.77 11.62 -8.25
N ILE A 150 -9.86 10.35 -8.63
CA ILE A 150 -8.80 9.36 -8.51
C ILE A 150 -8.61 8.72 -9.89
N ASP A 151 -7.42 8.87 -10.46
CA ASP A 151 -7.11 8.44 -11.82
C ASP A 151 -6.01 7.37 -11.81
N THR A 152 -6.25 6.29 -12.55
CA THR A 152 -5.33 5.15 -12.70
C THR A 152 -4.77 5.07 -14.12
N VAL A 153 -5.15 5.98 -15.02
CA VAL A 153 -4.70 6.00 -16.41
C VAL A 153 -3.18 6.15 -16.46
N SER A 154 -2.53 5.31 -17.28
CA SER A 154 -1.07 5.22 -17.40
C SER A 154 -0.34 4.84 -16.11
N SER A 155 -1.06 4.35 -15.10
CA SER A 155 -0.47 3.81 -13.88
C SER A 155 -0.14 2.33 -14.02
N ARG A 156 0.70 1.85 -13.09
CA ARG A 156 0.98 0.43 -12.87
C ARG A 156 -0.20 -0.34 -12.28
N LEU A 157 -1.31 0.33 -11.94
CA LEU A 157 -2.55 -0.30 -11.49
C LEU A 157 -3.66 -0.26 -12.54
N SER A 158 -3.41 0.26 -13.75
CA SER A 158 -4.42 0.40 -14.81
C SER A 158 -5.11 -0.91 -15.20
N PHE A 159 -4.48 -2.07 -14.95
CA PHE A 159 -5.11 -3.38 -15.19
C PHE A 159 -6.06 -3.83 -14.07
N TRP A 160 -6.04 -3.17 -12.91
CA TRP A 160 -7.00 -3.25 -11.80
C TRP A 160 -8.08 -2.16 -11.91
N ASP A 161 -8.16 -1.38 -12.99
CA ASP A 161 -9.21 -0.37 -13.17
C ASP A 161 -10.59 -0.97 -13.52
N ARG A 162 -10.82 -2.24 -13.20
CA ARG A 162 -12.13 -2.88 -13.32
C ARG A 162 -12.89 -2.72 -12.02
N GLN A 163 -14.21 -2.59 -12.13
CA GLN A 163 -15.10 -2.46 -10.98
C GLN A 163 -14.86 -3.61 -9.98
N GLY A 164 -14.42 -3.25 -8.77
CA GLY A 164 -14.12 -4.16 -7.65
C GLY A 164 -12.64 -4.30 -7.30
N ASP A 165 -11.72 -4.17 -8.27
CA ASP A 165 -10.29 -4.45 -8.00
C ASP A 165 -9.58 -3.30 -7.24
N LEU A 166 -10.11 -2.08 -7.33
CA LEU A 166 -9.64 -0.90 -6.60
C LEU A 166 -10.73 -0.40 -5.67
N ASN A 167 -10.50 -0.55 -4.37
CA ASN A 167 -11.43 -0.14 -3.34
C ASN A 167 -10.90 1.11 -2.63
N PHE A 168 -11.72 2.15 -2.59
CA PHE A 168 -11.38 3.41 -1.95
C PHE A 168 -12.36 3.69 -0.81
N VAL A 169 -11.81 4.06 0.34
CA VAL A 169 -12.58 4.50 1.50
C VAL A 169 -12.17 5.93 1.77
N GLN A 170 -13.06 6.86 1.44
CA GLN A 170 -12.82 8.29 1.60
C GLN A 170 -13.45 8.78 2.91
N GLY A 171 -12.60 9.38 3.74
CA GLY A 171 -13.00 10.11 4.95
C GLY A 171 -12.79 11.61 4.79
N ALA A 172 -13.22 12.39 5.78
CA ALA A 172 -12.89 13.81 5.85
C ALA A 172 -11.38 13.98 6.08
N GLY A 173 -10.64 14.36 5.04
CA GLY A 173 -9.19 14.53 5.13
C GLY A 173 -8.38 13.24 5.02
N GLN A 174 -8.98 12.16 4.53
CA GLN A 174 -8.30 10.88 4.45
C GLN A 174 -8.76 10.07 3.24
N LEU A 175 -7.83 9.33 2.65
CA LEU A 175 -8.11 8.34 1.61
C LEU A 175 -7.36 7.06 1.96
N PHE A 176 -8.11 5.99 2.18
CA PHE A 176 -7.58 4.64 2.22
C PHE A 176 -7.83 3.95 0.87
N MET A 177 -6.78 3.35 0.32
CA MET A 177 -6.86 2.51 -0.86
C MET A 177 -6.54 1.07 -0.47
N PHE A 178 -7.37 0.16 -0.97
CA PHE A 178 -7.17 -1.28 -0.92
C PHE A 178 -7.33 -1.86 -2.33
N ALA A 179 -6.24 -2.39 -2.88
CA ALA A 179 -6.18 -2.87 -4.25
C ALA A 179 -5.79 -4.34 -4.29
N PHE A 180 -6.58 -5.16 -4.98
CA PHE A 180 -6.30 -6.57 -5.27
C PHE A 180 -7.15 -7.01 -6.45
N CYS A 181 -6.77 -8.09 -7.14
CA CYS A 181 -7.59 -8.54 -8.27
C CYS A 181 -8.75 -9.45 -7.81
N GLU A 182 -9.94 -8.89 -7.66
CA GLU A 182 -11.18 -9.64 -7.40
C GLU A 182 -11.52 -10.56 -8.58
N GLN A 183 -11.31 -10.09 -9.82
CA GLN A 183 -11.68 -10.86 -11.00
C GLN A 183 -10.61 -11.88 -11.44
N CYS A 184 -9.44 -11.90 -10.80
CA CYS A 184 -8.39 -12.88 -11.10
C CYS A 184 -8.59 -14.20 -10.36
N MET A 185 -9.73 -14.37 -9.68
CA MET A 185 -10.12 -15.62 -9.02
C MET A 185 -10.47 -16.75 -10.00
N ASP A 186 -9.79 -16.83 -11.15
CA ASP A 186 -9.64 -18.12 -11.80
C ASP A 186 -8.83 -18.99 -10.84
N VAL A 187 -9.46 -20.06 -10.35
CA VAL A 187 -8.84 -21.02 -9.41
C VAL A 187 -7.52 -21.58 -9.93
N SER A 188 -7.27 -21.50 -11.24
CA SER A 188 -6.02 -21.92 -11.85
C SER A 188 -4.93 -20.84 -11.87
N ASP A 189 -5.27 -19.56 -11.70
CA ASP A 189 -4.33 -18.43 -11.77
C ASP A 189 -4.79 -17.19 -10.98
N VAL A 190 -4.90 -17.36 -9.66
CA VAL A 190 -5.29 -16.34 -8.66
C VAL A 190 -4.40 -15.07 -8.72
N TYR A 191 -3.29 -15.11 -9.49
CA TYR A 191 -2.33 -14.00 -9.64
C TYR A 191 -1.92 -13.76 -11.09
N SER A 192 -2.81 -14.04 -12.05
CA SER A 192 -2.59 -13.69 -13.46
C SER A 192 -2.35 -12.18 -13.68
N LYS A 193 -2.86 -11.33 -12.77
CA LYS A 193 -2.62 -9.88 -12.78
C LYS A 193 -2.08 -9.39 -11.46
N VAL A 194 -0.80 -9.05 -11.48
CA VAL A 194 -0.05 -8.55 -10.33
C VAL A 194 0.71 -7.32 -10.75
N VAL A 195 1.05 -6.46 -9.79
CA VAL A 195 1.99 -5.37 -10.06
C VAL A 195 3.38 -6.01 -10.17
N PRO A 196 4.00 -6.07 -11.36
CA PRO A 196 5.32 -6.71 -11.50
C PRO A 196 6.38 -5.91 -10.72
N PRO A 197 7.58 -6.44 -10.47
CA PRO A 197 8.69 -5.66 -9.93
C PRO A 197 8.99 -4.44 -10.80
N GLY A 198 9.40 -3.34 -10.18
CA GLY A 198 9.75 -2.10 -10.88
C GLY A 198 9.33 -0.86 -10.12
N GLN A 199 9.34 0.27 -10.82
CA GLN A 199 9.00 1.59 -10.29
C GLN A 199 8.08 2.34 -11.25
N GLY A 200 7.12 3.08 -10.71
CA GLY A 200 6.28 3.99 -11.48
C GLY A 200 5.05 4.44 -10.71
N MET A 201 4.26 5.31 -11.32
CA MET A 201 3.00 5.80 -10.77
C MET A 201 2.01 4.64 -10.59
N VAL A 202 1.37 4.55 -9.44
CA VAL A 202 0.28 3.61 -9.14
C VAL A 202 -1.07 4.30 -9.08
N LEU A 203 -1.10 5.59 -8.75
CA LEU A 203 -2.32 6.37 -8.66
C LEU A 203 -2.02 7.84 -8.93
N ASN A 204 -2.98 8.57 -9.49
CA ASN A 204 -2.94 10.02 -9.56
C ASN A 204 -4.16 10.61 -8.87
N LEU A 205 -3.95 11.30 -7.75
CA LEU A 205 -5.01 11.95 -6.98
C LEU A 205 -5.21 13.38 -7.49
N LYS A 206 -6.42 13.75 -7.88
CA LYS A 206 -6.73 15.13 -8.27
C LYS A 206 -7.25 15.89 -7.06
N PHE A 207 -6.49 16.87 -6.60
CA PHE A 207 -6.88 17.74 -5.50
C PHE A 207 -7.30 19.12 -5.99
N GLN A 208 -8.36 19.67 -5.41
CA GLN A 208 -8.68 21.09 -5.47
C GLN A 208 -8.01 21.77 -4.28
N VAL A 209 -7.12 22.73 -4.55
CA VAL A 209 -6.58 23.60 -3.49
C VAL A 209 -7.64 24.65 -3.14
N SER A 210 -7.92 24.84 -1.85
CA SER A 210 -8.87 25.84 -1.38
C SER A 210 -8.45 27.24 -1.85
N GLY A 211 -9.42 28.06 -2.28
CA GLY A 211 -9.16 29.46 -2.60
C GLY A 211 -8.74 30.30 -1.38
N SER A 212 -8.98 29.80 -0.16
CA SER A 212 -8.51 30.41 1.08
C SER A 212 -7.24 29.75 1.64
N ALA A 213 -6.60 28.87 0.88
CA ALA A 213 -5.36 28.23 1.33
C ALA A 213 -4.26 29.29 1.54
N PRO A 214 -3.42 29.15 2.58
CA PRO A 214 -2.32 30.07 2.81
C PRO A 214 -1.33 29.98 1.66
N VAL A 215 -0.83 31.11 1.19
CA VAL A 215 0.21 31.20 0.15
C VAL A 215 1.60 30.90 0.72
N ASN A 216 2.53 30.46 -0.14
CA ASN A 216 3.91 30.11 0.26
C ASN A 216 3.96 29.11 1.43
N THR A 217 3.05 28.14 1.40
CA THR A 217 2.92 27.13 2.46
C THR A 217 2.86 25.75 1.83
N LEU A 218 3.51 24.78 2.48
CA LEU A 218 3.38 23.38 2.12
C LEU A 218 2.09 22.82 2.76
N LEU A 219 1.19 22.32 1.93
CA LEU A 219 -0.01 21.58 2.33
C LEU A 219 0.33 20.08 2.32
N PRO A 220 0.55 19.45 3.48
CA PRO A 220 1.06 18.09 3.54
C PRO A 220 0.00 17.06 3.13
N ILE A 221 0.45 16.03 2.40
CA ILE A 221 -0.30 14.81 2.10
C ILE A 221 0.56 13.64 2.61
N GLU A 222 0.14 13.08 3.74
CA GLU A 222 0.98 12.21 4.55
C GLU A 222 0.50 10.77 4.54
N PHE A 223 1.42 9.82 4.37
CA PHE A 223 1.10 8.42 4.63
C PHE A 223 0.93 8.18 6.14
N ILE A 224 -0.17 7.54 6.53
CA ILE A 224 -0.41 7.16 7.93
C ILE A 224 0.37 5.88 8.24
N THR A 225 1.28 5.92 9.21
CA THR A 225 2.16 4.79 9.58
C THR A 225 1.89 4.22 10.97
N GLU A 226 1.21 4.96 11.84
CA GLU A 226 1.18 4.68 13.28
C GLU A 226 0.03 3.76 13.73
N GLU A 227 -1.00 3.55 12.90
CA GLU A 227 -2.28 3.02 13.43
C GLU A 227 -2.58 1.54 13.19
N ASN A 228 -2.02 0.86 12.18
CA ASN A 228 -2.28 -0.57 11.94
C ASN A 228 -1.15 -1.22 11.13
N LEU A 229 -0.11 -1.73 11.83
CA LEU A 229 1.03 -2.39 11.19
C LEU A 229 0.57 -3.57 10.32
N GLY A 230 0.69 -3.43 9.00
CA GLY A 230 0.33 -4.45 8.01
C GLY A 230 -1.02 -4.29 7.32
N HIS A 231 -1.87 -3.39 7.83
CA HIS A 231 -3.10 -2.96 7.14
C HIS A 231 -2.80 -1.81 6.18
N TYR A 232 -1.95 -0.87 6.59
CA TYR A 232 -1.59 0.30 5.79
C TYR A 232 -0.18 0.20 5.23
N ASN A 233 -0.01 0.78 4.03
CA ASN A 233 1.26 0.93 3.34
C ASN A 233 2.00 -0.40 3.22
N ALA A 234 1.29 -1.42 2.75
CA ALA A 234 1.80 -2.78 2.66
C ALA A 234 1.37 -3.44 1.37
N TYR A 235 2.09 -4.49 0.99
CA TYR A 235 1.71 -5.33 -0.13
C TYR A 235 1.98 -6.79 0.17
N ALA A 236 1.17 -7.68 -0.42
CA ALA A 236 1.37 -9.12 -0.33
C ALA A 236 2.20 -9.63 -1.51
N ASN A 237 3.24 -10.40 -1.22
CA ASN A 237 4.08 -11.01 -2.25
C ASN A 237 3.31 -12.15 -2.95
N THR A 238 3.36 -12.17 -4.28
CA THR A 238 2.66 -13.21 -5.06
C THR A 238 3.37 -14.57 -5.03
N GLN A 239 4.69 -14.59 -4.84
CA GLN A 239 5.48 -15.82 -4.74
C GLN A 239 5.34 -16.46 -3.37
N ASP A 240 5.22 -15.62 -2.33
CA ASP A 240 4.98 -16.06 -0.96
C ASP A 240 3.85 -15.23 -0.34
N PRO A 241 2.60 -15.69 -0.45
CA PRO A 241 1.41 -14.95 0.00
C PRO A 241 1.34 -14.81 1.51
N SER A 242 2.08 -15.64 2.23
CA SER A 242 2.20 -15.54 3.69
C SER A 242 3.06 -14.34 4.09
N ARG A 243 3.77 -13.70 3.15
CA ARG A 243 4.65 -12.57 3.46
C ARG A 243 3.96 -11.24 3.22
N LEU A 244 3.83 -10.51 4.33
CA LEU A 244 3.59 -9.08 4.34
C LEU A 244 4.89 -8.32 4.10
N ILE A 245 4.88 -7.41 3.13
CA ILE A 245 5.99 -6.50 2.88
C ILE A 245 5.55 -5.07 3.20
N ILE A 246 6.32 -4.41 4.07
CA ILE A 246 6.13 -3.01 4.43
C ILE A 246 7.20 -2.19 3.69
N PRO A 247 6.86 -1.47 2.60
CA PRO A 247 7.74 -0.50 1.97
C PRO A 247 8.08 0.67 2.89
N SER A 248 9.18 1.36 2.57
CA SER A 248 9.38 2.72 3.08
C SER A 248 8.29 3.63 2.54
N VAL A 249 7.85 4.61 3.33
CA VAL A 249 6.92 5.64 2.86
C VAL A 249 7.63 6.99 2.75
N PHE A 250 7.23 7.77 1.76
CA PHE A 250 7.67 9.15 1.60
C PHE A 250 6.47 10.05 1.34
N SER A 251 6.06 10.76 2.39
CA SER A 251 5.04 11.80 2.33
C SER A 251 5.54 12.99 1.52
N ALA A 252 4.62 13.68 0.86
CA ALA A 252 4.91 14.90 0.11
C ALA A 252 3.81 15.93 0.37
N GLY A 253 3.66 16.93 -0.49
CA GLY A 253 2.58 17.89 -0.37
C GLY A 253 2.44 18.78 -1.59
N ILE A 254 1.53 19.73 -1.47
CA ILE A 254 1.27 20.76 -2.46
C ILE A 254 1.77 22.08 -1.90
N TYR A 255 2.75 22.68 -2.56
CA TYR A 255 3.26 24.00 -2.20
C TYR A 255 2.45 25.08 -2.90
N THR A 256 2.05 26.10 -2.14
CA THR A 256 1.20 27.21 -2.61
C THR A 256 1.98 28.48 -2.96
N GLY A 257 3.27 28.34 -3.25
CA GLY A 257 4.16 29.44 -3.60
C GLY A 257 4.97 29.13 -4.85
N THR A 258 5.83 30.05 -5.27
CA THR A 258 6.81 29.77 -6.33
C THR A 258 8.09 29.25 -5.69
N PRO A 259 8.45 27.95 -5.85
CA PRO A 259 9.69 27.40 -5.31
C PRO A 259 10.89 28.07 -5.98
N ALA A 260 11.95 28.31 -5.21
CA ALA A 260 13.21 28.84 -5.74
C ALA A 260 13.99 27.74 -6.48
N ALA A 261 14.90 28.11 -7.39
CA ALA A 261 15.83 27.14 -7.95
C ALA A 261 16.62 26.47 -6.81
N GLY A 262 16.65 25.13 -6.82
CA GLY A 262 17.26 24.30 -5.78
C GLY A 262 16.31 23.87 -4.67
N ASP A 263 15.14 24.48 -4.50
CA ASP A 263 14.09 24.05 -3.55
C ASP A 263 13.34 22.84 -4.12
N VAL A 264 14.05 21.72 -4.27
CA VAL A 264 13.56 20.48 -4.88
C VAL A 264 12.63 19.69 -3.95
N TYR A 265 12.67 19.99 -2.66
CA TYR A 265 11.68 19.50 -1.68
C TYR A 265 10.39 20.33 -1.72
N THR A 266 10.39 21.46 -2.43
CA THR A 266 9.23 22.33 -2.69
C THR A 266 8.52 22.73 -1.39
N ASP A 267 9.27 23.16 -0.38
CA ASP A 267 8.69 23.63 0.89
C ASP A 267 8.91 25.13 1.14
N GLY A 268 9.48 25.84 0.16
CA GLY A 268 9.80 27.25 0.23
C GLY A 268 11.11 27.56 0.95
N LYS A 269 11.89 26.54 1.34
CA LYS A 269 13.11 26.70 2.12
C LYS A 269 14.27 25.96 1.48
N LEU A 270 15.22 26.71 0.93
CA LEU A 270 16.47 26.13 0.45
C LEU A 270 17.37 25.69 1.62
N ASN A 271 17.48 24.38 1.86
CA ASN A 271 18.20 23.83 3.00
C ASN A 271 18.77 22.41 2.74
N VAL A 272 19.33 21.77 3.77
CA VAL A 272 19.97 20.45 3.66
C VAL A 272 19.01 19.34 3.17
N ILE A 273 17.70 19.48 3.40
CA ILE A 273 16.69 18.54 2.92
C ILE A 273 16.67 18.50 1.39
N ASP A 274 16.84 19.65 0.72
CA ASP A 274 16.92 19.71 -0.74
C ASP A 274 18.13 18.97 -1.29
N ILE A 275 19.29 19.13 -0.65
CA ILE A 275 20.52 18.40 -1.00
C ILE A 275 20.28 16.90 -0.88
N VAL A 276 19.67 16.45 0.22
CA VAL A 276 19.38 15.04 0.47
C VAL A 276 18.38 14.49 -0.55
N TYR A 277 17.34 15.25 -0.89
CA TYR A 277 16.36 14.87 -1.91
C TYR A 277 17.03 14.69 -3.27
N LEU A 278 17.79 15.69 -3.73
CA LEU A 278 18.46 15.65 -5.03
C LEU A 278 19.50 14.53 -5.11
N ALA A 279 20.26 14.31 -4.04
CA ALA A 279 21.20 13.20 -3.96
C ALA A 279 20.48 11.83 -4.01
N ASN A 280 19.35 11.67 -3.33
CA ASN A 280 18.56 10.44 -3.40
C ASN A 280 18.00 10.21 -4.81
N TYR A 281 17.57 11.26 -5.51
CA TYR A 281 17.17 11.17 -6.91
C TYR A 281 18.34 10.65 -7.77
N VAL A 282 19.51 11.30 -7.70
CA VAL A 282 20.69 10.97 -8.51
C VAL A 282 21.24 9.57 -8.21
N PHE A 283 21.32 9.17 -6.94
CA PHE A 283 22.04 7.95 -6.52
C PHE A 283 21.14 6.76 -6.17
N LYS A 284 19.88 6.99 -5.81
CA LYS A 284 18.96 5.94 -5.32
C LYS A 284 17.71 5.77 -6.18
N GLY A 285 17.63 6.46 -7.32
CA GLY A 285 16.48 6.41 -8.22
C GLY A 285 15.19 6.89 -7.57
N PHE A 286 15.29 7.92 -6.72
CA PHE A 286 14.12 8.55 -6.10
C PHE A 286 13.25 9.28 -7.14
N LEU A 287 12.16 9.92 -6.70
CA LEU A 287 11.33 10.69 -7.62
C LEU A 287 12.06 11.93 -8.13
N ALA A 288 11.89 12.25 -9.41
CA ALA A 288 12.42 13.47 -9.97
C ALA A 288 11.76 14.70 -9.29
N PRO A 289 12.51 15.81 -9.12
CA PRO A 289 11.92 17.08 -8.72
C PRO A 289 10.77 17.47 -9.65
N ASN A 290 9.79 18.18 -9.10
CA ASN A 290 8.66 18.67 -9.87
C ASN A 290 8.35 20.12 -9.46
N PRO A 291 8.58 21.11 -10.35
CA PRO A 291 9.09 20.96 -11.72
C PRO A 291 10.51 20.40 -11.82
N TYR A 292 10.81 19.69 -12.92
CA TYR A 292 12.15 19.08 -13.15
C TYR A 292 13.28 20.11 -13.07
N GLY A 293 13.04 21.32 -13.60
CA GLY A 293 14.04 22.40 -13.60
C GLY A 293 14.46 22.90 -12.22
N LEU A 294 13.76 22.55 -11.14
CA LEU A 294 14.19 22.92 -9.78
C LEU A 294 15.52 22.26 -9.40
N GLY A 295 15.82 21.07 -9.94
CA GLY A 295 17.03 20.33 -9.66
C GLY A 295 18.13 20.45 -10.71
N ASP A 296 17.89 21.14 -11.83
CA ASP A 296 18.84 21.34 -12.94
C ASP A 296 19.48 22.71 -12.81
N LEU A 297 20.41 22.84 -11.87
CA LEU A 297 20.99 24.11 -11.42
C LEU A 297 22.01 24.67 -12.40
N ASP A 298 22.64 23.81 -13.22
CA ASP A 298 23.52 24.25 -14.30
C ASP A 298 22.80 24.46 -15.65
N SER A 299 21.48 24.22 -15.69
CA SER A 299 20.64 24.32 -16.89
C SER A 299 21.13 23.46 -18.07
N SER A 300 21.75 22.31 -17.76
CA SER A 300 22.23 21.37 -18.79
C SER A 300 21.11 20.52 -19.40
N GLY A 301 19.90 20.57 -18.84
CA GLY A 301 18.77 19.73 -19.20
C GLY A 301 18.83 18.35 -18.54
N LYS A 302 19.75 18.14 -17.59
CA LYS A 302 19.93 16.87 -16.87
C LYS A 302 20.30 17.14 -15.42
N ILE A 303 19.59 16.48 -14.51
CA ILE A 303 19.95 16.50 -13.10
C ILE A 303 21.01 15.43 -12.83
N THR A 304 22.20 15.86 -12.40
CA THR A 304 23.38 15.04 -12.17
C THR A 304 24.07 15.37 -10.83
N LEU A 305 25.22 14.74 -10.55
CA LEU A 305 26.05 15.09 -9.39
C LEU A 305 26.52 16.55 -9.43
N VAL A 306 26.67 17.16 -10.61
CA VAL A 306 27.07 18.57 -10.73
C VAL A 306 26.04 19.47 -10.05
N ASP A 307 24.75 19.22 -10.26
CA ASP A 307 23.66 19.97 -9.64
C ASP A 307 23.63 19.80 -8.12
N VAL A 308 23.88 18.59 -7.63
CA VAL A 308 24.00 18.35 -6.19
C VAL A 308 25.14 19.18 -5.59
N MET A 309 26.29 19.26 -6.26
CA MET A 309 27.42 20.07 -5.80
C MET A 309 27.13 21.58 -5.86
N LEU A 310 26.41 22.04 -6.89
CA LEU A 310 25.97 23.44 -6.98
C LEU A 310 25.00 23.80 -5.86
N LEU A 311 24.05 22.91 -5.53
CA LEU A 311 23.11 23.12 -4.44
C LEU A 311 23.81 23.21 -3.09
N VAL A 312 24.81 22.34 -2.84
CA VAL A 312 25.65 22.40 -1.64
C VAL A 312 26.35 23.75 -1.54
N ASN A 313 26.98 24.23 -2.61
CA ASN A 313 27.68 25.53 -2.65
C ASN A 313 26.74 26.74 -2.54
N GLN A 314 25.46 26.58 -2.89
CA GLN A 314 24.45 27.64 -2.74
C GLN A 314 24.00 27.77 -1.28
N ILE A 315 24.02 26.67 -0.51
CA ILE A 315 23.56 26.62 0.89
C ILE A 315 24.69 26.91 1.89
N TYR A 316 25.94 26.53 1.60
CA TYR A 316 27.12 26.64 2.48
C TYR A 316 28.23 27.48 1.87
#